data_AF-A0A354UYM3-F1
#
_entry.id   AF-A0A354UYM3-F1
#
_cell.length_a   1.000
_cell.length_b   1.000
_cell.length_c   1.000
_cell.angle_alpha   90.00
_cell.angle_beta   90.00
_cell.angle_gamma   90.00
#
_symmetry.space_group_name_H-M   'P 1'
#
loop_
_entity.id
_entity.type
_entity.pdbx_description
1 polymer ?
#
loop_
_entity_poly.entity_id
_entity_poly.type
_entity_poly.pdbx_seq_one_letter_code
_entity_poly.pdbx_strand_id
1 'polypeptide(L)'
;MTSATAFGWWLFPPIDLQMLWDGTEIFWRCDDAPDWMPLLPSAQLPDYAAQFDASAPEAVKGCSPPFLTALPEPGSVQLWTGLIAQTAPDWHLLVRAPANMPGTGGISLFEGIVETDRWFGPLFTNMRFTRSHMPVRLRADYPLVQVQPLPRHTYANDTLNRMDVTCGPGELTPADWEAYRTTIVEPNTRPNRSFGAYATDARKKRHQHMREQEVMAE
;
A
#
# COMPACT_ATOMS: atom_id res chain seq x y z
N MET A 1 -17.17 -5.36 7.72
CA MET A 1 -17.38 -4.13 6.92
C MET A 1 -16.53 -4.26 5.67
N THR A 2 -17.11 -4.61 4.53
CA THR A 2 -16.39 -4.78 3.26
C THR A 2 -16.22 -3.41 2.61
N SER A 3 -15.00 -2.85 2.70
CA SER A 3 -14.57 -1.70 1.90
C SER A 3 -14.80 -1.97 0.40
N ALA A 4 -15.02 -0.91 -0.40
CA ALA A 4 -15.03 -0.99 -1.87
C ALA A 4 -13.71 -1.58 -2.44
N THR A 5 -12.65 -1.57 -1.64
CA THR A 5 -11.42 -2.33 -1.87
C THR A 5 -11.44 -3.59 -1.02
N ALA A 6 -12.09 -4.65 -1.51
CA ALA A 6 -12.12 -5.97 -0.85
C ALA A 6 -10.75 -6.70 -0.86
N PHE A 7 -9.69 -6.01 -1.30
CA PHE A 7 -8.36 -6.57 -1.46
C PHE A 7 -7.39 -5.94 -0.46
N GLY A 8 -7.00 -6.74 0.54
CA GLY A 8 -6.08 -6.34 1.59
C GLY A 8 -6.77 -5.76 2.84
N TRP A 9 -5.95 -5.15 3.69
CA TRP A 9 -6.34 -4.61 5.00
C TRP A 9 -5.88 -3.17 5.12
N TRP A 10 -6.64 -2.36 5.87
CA TRP A 10 -6.18 -1.03 6.28
C TRP A 10 -5.38 -1.15 7.57
N LEU A 11 -4.25 -0.47 7.59
CA LEU A 11 -3.47 -0.24 8.80
C LEU A 11 -3.59 1.22 9.20
N PHE A 12 -3.54 1.42 10.49
CA PHE A 12 -3.74 2.71 11.13
C PHE A 12 -2.43 3.12 11.83
N PRO A 13 -2.19 4.43 12.01
CA PRO A 13 -1.13 4.89 12.89
C PRO A 13 -1.34 4.29 14.31
N PRO A 14 -0.27 3.88 15.02
CA PRO A 14 -0.38 3.38 16.40
C PRO A 14 -0.98 4.41 17.38
N ILE A 15 -0.83 5.70 17.07
CA ILE A 15 -1.25 6.83 17.89
C ILE A 15 -1.57 8.04 17.02
N ASP A 16 -2.32 9.00 17.56
CA ASP A 16 -2.47 10.31 16.95
C ASP A 16 -1.09 11.00 16.88
N LEU A 17 -0.71 11.44 15.68
CA LEU A 17 0.61 11.95 15.40
C LEU A 17 0.50 13.23 14.57
N GLN A 18 1.24 14.25 14.96
CA GLN A 18 1.47 15.42 14.12
C GLN A 18 2.94 15.52 13.78
N MET A 19 3.23 15.84 12.52
CA MET A 19 4.58 16.07 12.05
C MET A 19 4.65 17.37 11.25
N LEU A 20 5.78 18.06 11.33
CA LEU A 20 6.05 19.32 10.66
C LEU A 20 7.44 19.26 10.07
N TRP A 21 7.60 19.63 8.81
CA TRP A 21 8.90 19.80 8.19
C TRP A 21 9.12 21.28 7.88
N ASP A 22 10.20 21.89 8.36
CA ASP A 22 10.50 23.31 8.13
C ASP A 22 11.34 23.57 6.86
N GLY A 23 11.58 22.53 6.05
CA GLY A 23 12.49 22.61 4.90
C GLY A 23 13.88 22.04 5.20
N THR A 24 14.23 21.89 6.48
CA THR A 24 15.51 21.34 6.95
C THR A 24 15.27 20.18 7.90
N GLU A 25 14.59 20.42 9.01
CA GLU A 25 14.35 19.47 10.10
C GLU A 25 12.89 19.02 10.14
N ILE A 26 12.69 17.80 10.64
CA ILE A 26 11.37 17.25 10.91
C ILE A 26 11.12 17.34 12.41
N PHE A 27 9.98 17.91 12.78
CA PHE A 27 9.47 17.96 14.13
C PHE A 27 8.24 17.08 14.23
N TRP A 28 8.01 16.51 15.41
CA TRP A 28 6.87 15.65 15.67
C TRP A 28 6.33 15.85 17.08
N ARG A 29 5.08 15.44 17.28
CA ARG A 29 4.44 15.32 18.59
C ARG A 29 3.32 14.29 18.51
N CYS A 30 3.16 13.51 19.55
CA CYS A 30 2.03 12.58 19.71
C CYS A 30 0.95 13.19 20.60
N ASP A 31 -0.29 12.76 20.40
CA ASP A 31 -1.46 13.23 21.13
C ASP A 31 -1.57 14.78 21.14
N ASP A 32 -2.08 15.33 22.23
CA ASP A 32 -2.17 16.77 22.50
C ASP A 32 -0.91 17.30 23.22
N ALA A 33 0.25 16.67 23.02
CA ALA A 33 1.50 17.16 23.60
C ALA A 33 1.74 18.64 23.17
N PRO A 34 2.08 19.54 24.12
CA PRO A 34 2.14 20.97 23.85
C PRO A 34 3.32 21.33 22.93
N ASP A 35 4.43 20.61 23.08
CA ASP A 35 5.70 20.96 22.45
C ASP A 35 6.00 20.09 21.22
N TRP A 36 6.64 20.73 20.23
CA TRP A 36 7.20 20.06 19.06
C TRP A 36 8.60 19.54 19.37
N MET A 37 8.84 18.25 19.15
CA MET A 37 10.15 17.63 19.35
C MET A 37 10.88 17.45 18.02
N PRO A 38 12.17 17.76 17.92
CA PRO A 38 12.93 17.46 16.72
C PRO A 38 13.11 15.94 16.55
N LEU A 39 13.03 15.45 15.32
CA LEU A 39 13.24 14.04 14.97
C LEU A 39 14.73 13.79 14.67
N LEU A 40 15.51 13.39 15.68
CA LEU A 40 16.97 13.24 15.59
C LEU A 40 17.46 11.88 16.13
N PRO A 41 17.92 10.94 15.27
CA PRO A 41 17.40 10.67 13.92
C PRO A 41 16.08 9.89 13.97
N SER A 42 15.68 9.44 15.15
CA SER A 42 14.53 8.56 15.36
C SER A 42 13.83 8.86 16.66
N ALA A 43 12.56 8.52 16.74
CA ALA A 43 11.74 8.61 17.94
C ALA A 43 11.14 7.25 18.29
N GLN A 44 10.96 6.99 19.58
CA GLN A 44 10.22 5.85 20.08
C GLN A 44 8.75 6.23 20.32
N LEU A 45 7.87 5.23 20.17
CA LEU A 45 6.50 5.36 20.66
C LEU A 45 6.58 5.46 22.20
N PRO A 46 5.80 6.34 22.85
CA PRO A 46 5.83 6.48 24.31
C PRO A 46 5.69 5.13 25.01
N ASP A 47 6.54 4.89 26.02
CA ASP A 47 6.61 3.68 26.85
C ASP A 47 6.91 2.34 26.14
N TYR A 48 6.91 2.31 24.80
CA TYR A 48 7.00 1.07 24.04
C TYR A 48 8.34 0.35 24.19
N ALA A 49 9.46 1.08 24.24
CA ALA A 49 10.78 0.46 24.41
C ALA A 49 10.86 -0.35 25.73
N ALA A 50 10.33 0.19 26.82
CA ALA A 50 10.27 -0.51 28.11
C ALA A 50 9.29 -1.70 28.07
N GLN A 51 8.14 -1.53 27.43
CA GLN A 51 7.16 -2.62 27.24
C GLN A 51 7.74 -3.78 26.42
N PHE A 52 8.49 -3.45 25.36
CA PHE A 52 9.17 -4.41 24.51
C PHE A 52 10.18 -5.20 25.34
N ASP A 53 11.09 -4.52 26.06
CA ASP A 53 12.12 -5.17 26.87
C ASP A 53 11.56 -6.03 28.00
N ALA A 54 10.40 -5.68 28.56
CA ALA A 54 9.73 -6.50 29.57
C ALA A 54 9.27 -7.87 29.03
N SER A 55 8.99 -7.96 27.73
CA SER A 55 8.51 -9.18 27.07
C SER A 55 9.59 -9.90 26.27
N ALA A 56 10.64 -9.17 25.89
CA ALA A 56 11.68 -9.63 24.98
C ALA A 56 12.70 -10.57 25.68
N PRO A 57 13.16 -11.63 25.00
CA PRO A 57 14.32 -12.40 25.45
C PRO A 57 15.55 -11.50 25.63
N GLU A 58 16.42 -11.85 26.58
CA GLU A 58 17.60 -11.04 26.93
C GLU A 58 18.46 -10.62 25.71
N ALA A 59 18.63 -11.53 24.75
CA ALA A 59 19.44 -11.31 23.56
C ALA A 59 18.96 -10.19 22.63
N VAL A 60 17.70 -9.75 22.77
CA VAL A 60 17.08 -8.74 21.89
C VAL A 60 16.53 -7.53 22.65
N LYS A 61 16.79 -7.42 23.96
CA LYS A 61 16.44 -6.22 24.72
C LYS A 61 17.21 -5.00 24.22
N GLY A 62 16.59 -3.83 24.27
CA GLY A 62 17.10 -2.58 23.70
C GLY A 62 16.99 -2.50 22.17
N CYS A 63 16.38 -3.49 21.51
CA CYS A 63 16.23 -3.54 20.06
C CYS A 63 14.78 -3.29 19.59
N SER A 64 13.99 -2.53 20.36
CA SER A 64 12.64 -2.16 19.94
C SER A 64 12.69 -1.34 18.64
N PRO A 65 11.78 -1.59 17.68
CA PRO A 65 11.76 -0.81 16.45
C PRO A 65 11.52 0.69 16.71
N PRO A 66 12.20 1.60 15.98
CA PRO A 66 11.88 3.03 16.03
C PRO A 66 10.46 3.27 15.52
N PHE A 67 9.73 4.15 16.20
CA PHE A 67 8.40 4.57 15.75
C PHE A 67 8.51 5.48 14.53
N LEU A 68 9.33 6.52 14.62
CA LEU A 68 9.64 7.42 13.52
C LEU A 68 11.14 7.42 13.26
N THR A 69 11.53 7.48 12.00
CA THR A 69 12.94 7.65 11.60
C THR A 69 13.02 8.66 10.46
N ALA A 70 13.83 9.70 10.61
CA ALA A 70 14.16 10.60 9.52
C ALA A 70 15.05 9.86 8.50
N LEU A 71 14.65 9.89 7.23
CA LEU A 71 15.39 9.26 6.14
C LEU A 71 16.42 10.23 5.54
N PRO A 72 17.45 9.73 4.82
CA PRO A 72 18.48 10.58 4.23
C PRO A 72 17.93 11.62 3.24
N GLU A 73 16.84 11.30 2.54
CA GLU A 73 16.19 12.22 1.62
C GLU A 73 15.44 13.33 2.39
N PRO A 74 15.68 14.63 2.08
CA PRO A 74 15.05 15.73 2.78
C PRO A 74 13.52 15.64 2.83
N GLY A 75 12.97 15.85 4.02
CA GLY A 75 11.53 15.77 4.26
C GLY A 75 10.96 14.36 4.08
N SER A 76 11.77 13.31 4.24
CA SER A 76 11.30 11.92 4.20
C SER A 76 11.37 11.28 5.59
N VAL A 77 10.32 10.54 5.93
CA VAL A 77 10.18 9.89 7.23
C VAL A 77 9.67 8.47 7.04
N GLN A 78 10.23 7.55 7.81
CA GLN A 78 9.72 6.21 7.99
C GLN A 78 8.88 6.16 9.26
N LEU A 79 7.69 5.57 9.16
CA LEU A 79 6.78 5.34 10.27
C LEU A 79 6.54 3.84 10.45
N TRP A 80 6.71 3.35 11.67
CA TRP A 80 6.35 2.00 12.06
C TRP A 80 4.85 1.89 12.35
N THR A 81 4.20 0.90 11.74
CA THR A 81 2.75 0.70 11.88
C THR A 81 2.33 0.06 13.21
N GLY A 82 3.27 -0.23 14.11
CA GLY A 82 2.99 -0.97 15.35
C GLY A 82 2.90 -2.48 15.14
N LEU A 83 3.08 -2.96 13.91
CA LEU A 83 2.94 -4.37 13.55
C LEU A 83 4.28 -4.98 13.12
N ILE A 84 4.38 -6.29 13.28
CA ILE A 84 5.36 -7.17 12.63
C ILE A 84 4.56 -8.10 11.73
N ALA A 85 5.02 -8.34 10.51
CA ALA A 85 4.28 -9.10 9.52
C ALA A 85 5.02 -10.37 9.10
N GLN A 86 4.24 -11.44 8.89
CA GLN A 86 4.69 -12.69 8.30
C GLN A 86 3.58 -13.23 7.39
N THR A 87 3.96 -13.75 6.24
CA THR A 87 3.06 -14.34 5.25
C THR A 87 3.39 -15.81 5.00
N ALA A 88 2.49 -16.50 4.29
CA ALA A 88 2.76 -17.85 3.80
C ALA A 88 3.91 -17.84 2.77
N PRO A 89 4.60 -18.98 2.55
CA PRO A 89 5.64 -19.10 1.52
C PRO A 89 5.18 -18.60 0.15
N ASP A 90 6.05 -17.86 -0.55
CA ASP A 90 5.78 -17.23 -1.86
C ASP A 90 4.63 -16.20 -1.88
N TRP A 91 4.21 -15.71 -0.72
CA TRP A 91 3.34 -14.56 -0.58
C TRP A 91 4.07 -13.42 0.09
N HIS A 92 3.87 -12.20 -0.41
CA HIS A 92 4.47 -10.97 0.11
C HIS A 92 3.38 -9.94 0.37
N LEU A 93 3.78 -8.77 0.87
CA LEU A 93 2.85 -7.68 1.14
C LEU A 93 3.20 -6.46 0.29
N LEU A 94 2.23 -5.98 -0.50
CA LEU A 94 2.27 -4.64 -1.09
C LEU A 94 1.72 -3.66 -0.07
N VAL A 95 2.55 -2.75 0.40
CA VAL A 95 2.17 -1.62 1.27
C VAL A 95 1.99 -0.39 0.38
N ARG A 96 0.85 0.27 0.48
CA ARG A 96 0.51 1.42 -0.37
C ARG A 96 -0.45 2.39 0.30
N ALA A 97 -0.68 3.55 -0.32
CA ALA A 97 -1.75 4.44 0.09
C ALA A 97 -3.12 3.76 -0.03
N PRO A 98 -4.09 4.02 0.86
CA PRO A 98 -5.41 3.40 0.78
C PRO A 98 -6.14 3.76 -0.52
N ALA A 99 -6.45 2.74 -1.33
CA ALA A 99 -7.10 2.97 -2.61
C ALA A 99 -8.55 3.47 -2.44
N ASN A 100 -8.94 4.43 -3.30
CA ASN A 100 -10.22 5.14 -3.27
C ASN A 100 -10.48 5.99 -2.01
N MET A 101 -9.44 6.27 -1.20
CA MET A 101 -9.54 7.19 -0.07
C MET A 101 -8.84 8.51 -0.40
N PRO A 102 -9.33 9.66 0.12
CA PRO A 102 -8.55 10.89 0.12
C PRO A 102 -7.22 10.65 0.84
N GLY A 103 -6.12 10.95 0.17
CA GLY A 103 -4.79 10.90 0.77
C GLY A 103 -4.65 11.95 1.87
N THR A 104 -3.75 11.70 2.82
CA THR A 104 -3.39 12.68 3.84
C THR A 104 -2.66 13.86 3.17
N GLY A 105 -3.30 15.02 3.13
CA GLY A 105 -2.70 16.23 2.57
C GLY A 105 -1.36 16.58 3.23
N GLY A 106 -0.41 17.08 2.45
CA GLY A 106 0.91 17.47 2.94
C GLY A 106 1.95 16.34 2.95
N ILE A 107 1.55 15.08 2.70
CA ILE A 107 2.48 13.96 2.51
C ILE A 107 2.14 13.15 1.26
N SER A 108 3.16 12.44 0.76
CA SER A 108 3.03 11.40 -0.25
C SER A 108 3.59 10.11 0.33
N LEU A 109 2.77 9.06 0.38
CA LEU A 109 3.20 7.72 0.81
C LEU A 109 3.96 7.05 -0.32
N PHE A 110 5.02 6.33 0.02
CA PHE A 110 5.71 5.44 -0.91
C PHE A 110 5.01 4.08 -0.92
N GLU A 111 4.91 3.49 -2.10
CA GLU A 111 4.48 2.11 -2.25
C GLU A 111 5.71 1.19 -2.20
N GLY A 112 5.56 0.00 -1.63
CA GLY A 112 6.66 -0.96 -1.53
C GLY A 112 6.18 -2.38 -1.34
N ILE A 113 6.95 -3.33 -1.85
CA ILE A 113 6.75 -4.77 -1.63
C ILE A 113 7.68 -5.20 -0.50
N VAL A 114 7.14 -5.90 0.49
CA VAL A 114 7.90 -6.48 1.60
C VAL A 114 7.83 -8.00 1.51
N GLU A 115 9.00 -8.64 1.31
CA GLU A 115 9.17 -10.11 1.21
C GLU A 115 8.98 -10.80 2.58
N THR A 116 7.76 -10.73 3.11
CA THR A 116 7.39 -11.15 4.47
C THR A 116 7.35 -12.66 4.71
N ASP A 117 7.60 -13.47 3.68
CA ASP A 117 7.81 -14.91 3.82
C ASP A 117 9.26 -15.24 4.21
N ARG A 118 10.20 -14.36 3.89
CA ARG A 118 11.65 -14.50 4.12
C ARG A 118 12.18 -13.52 5.16
N TRP A 119 11.61 -12.33 5.21
CA TRP A 119 11.99 -11.27 6.13
C TRP A 119 10.92 -11.10 7.20
N PHE A 120 11.29 -11.44 8.43
CA PHE A 120 10.45 -11.19 9.59
C PHE A 120 10.90 -9.91 10.28
N GLY A 121 10.05 -8.89 10.26
CA GLY A 121 10.41 -7.60 10.83
C GLY A 121 9.25 -6.62 10.92
N PRO A 122 9.50 -5.45 11.52
CA PRO A 122 8.47 -4.46 11.74
C PRO A 122 7.97 -3.91 10.40
N LEU A 123 6.66 -3.77 10.27
CA LEU A 123 6.04 -3.29 9.05
C LEU A 123 6.02 -1.77 9.06
N PHE A 124 6.82 -1.16 8.18
CA PHE A 124 6.95 0.29 8.07
C PHE A 124 6.30 0.83 6.79
N THR A 125 5.99 2.12 6.80
CA THR A 125 5.71 2.89 5.59
C THR A 125 6.63 4.10 5.52
N ASN A 126 7.16 4.38 4.33
CA ASN A 126 7.94 5.57 4.07
C ASN A 126 7.04 6.62 3.45
N MET A 127 7.24 7.88 3.83
CA MET A 127 6.49 9.00 3.27
C MET A 127 7.39 10.22 3.12
N ARG A 128 7.00 11.11 2.23
CA ARG A 128 7.67 12.38 1.99
C ARG A 128 6.72 13.54 2.14
N PHE A 129 7.15 14.60 2.82
CA PHE A 129 6.43 15.87 2.87
C PHE A 129 6.35 16.48 1.47
N THR A 130 5.17 16.97 1.10
CA THR A 130 4.95 17.67 -0.17
C THR A 130 5.05 19.19 -0.03
N ARG A 131 5.06 19.70 1.21
CA ARG A 131 5.17 21.12 1.56
C ARG A 131 5.90 21.27 2.89
N SER A 132 6.69 22.32 3.04
CA SER A 132 7.28 22.72 4.32
C SER A 132 6.39 23.70 5.08
N HIS A 133 6.68 23.91 6.37
CA HIS A 133 6.03 24.84 7.29
C HIS A 133 4.52 24.61 7.49
N MET A 134 4.02 23.42 7.15
CA MET A 134 2.63 23.03 7.31
C MET A 134 2.54 21.72 8.11
N PRO A 135 1.93 21.73 9.31
CA PRO A 135 1.71 20.51 10.07
C PRO A 135 0.84 19.51 9.30
N VAL A 136 1.23 18.24 9.37
CA VAL A 136 0.47 17.09 8.86
C VAL A 136 0.01 16.28 10.06
N ARG A 137 -1.28 15.96 10.12
CA ARG A 137 -1.88 15.15 11.19
C ARG A 137 -2.25 13.77 10.66
N LEU A 138 -1.73 12.74 11.31
CA LEU A 138 -2.15 11.35 11.17
C LEU A 138 -3.01 11.00 12.39
N ARG A 139 -4.18 10.42 12.14
CA ARG A 139 -5.11 10.04 13.20
C ARG A 139 -5.14 8.52 13.34
N ALA A 140 -5.13 8.02 14.57
CA ALA A 140 -5.18 6.59 14.85
C ALA A 140 -6.50 5.94 14.37
N ASP A 141 -7.56 6.73 14.17
CA ASP A 141 -8.86 6.27 13.69
C ASP A 141 -9.07 6.44 12.17
N TYR A 142 -8.04 6.86 11.42
CA TYR A 142 -8.10 7.02 9.97
C TYR A 142 -7.04 6.17 9.25
N PRO A 143 -7.38 5.42 8.17
CA PRO A 143 -6.43 4.55 7.49
C PRO A 143 -5.17 5.30 7.00
N LEU A 144 -4.00 4.80 7.39
CA LEU A 144 -2.72 5.34 6.94
C LEU A 144 -2.26 4.65 5.65
N VAL A 145 -2.23 3.32 5.66
CA VAL A 145 -1.85 2.50 4.51
C VAL A 145 -2.83 1.37 4.28
N GLN A 146 -2.87 0.88 3.05
CA GLN A 146 -3.48 -0.38 2.69
C GLN A 146 -2.39 -1.39 2.38
N VAL A 147 -2.56 -2.59 2.94
CA VAL A 147 -1.62 -3.70 2.78
C VAL A 147 -2.31 -4.83 2.06
N GLN A 148 -1.74 -5.30 0.96
CA GLN A 148 -2.37 -6.27 0.07
C GLN A 148 -1.47 -7.50 -0.08
N PRO A 149 -2.03 -8.72 0.01
CA PRO A 149 -1.26 -9.92 -0.24
C PRO A 149 -0.88 -9.99 -1.72
N LEU A 150 0.41 -10.19 -2.01
CA LEU A 150 0.97 -10.21 -3.35
C LEU A 150 1.69 -11.55 -3.57
N PRO A 151 1.16 -12.44 -4.43
CA PRO A 151 1.86 -13.66 -4.78
C PRO A 151 3.19 -13.33 -5.48
N ARG A 152 4.28 -13.96 -5.08
CA ARG A 152 5.62 -13.67 -5.63
C ARG A 152 5.69 -13.80 -7.15
N HIS A 153 5.00 -14.78 -7.71
CA HIS A 153 5.01 -15.01 -9.16
C HIS A 153 4.47 -13.82 -9.97
N THR A 154 3.69 -12.90 -9.38
CA THR A 154 3.14 -11.75 -10.12
C THR A 154 4.19 -10.69 -10.45
N TYR A 155 5.30 -10.65 -9.72
CA TYR A 155 6.38 -9.68 -9.93
C TYR A 155 7.76 -10.35 -10.10
N ALA A 156 7.82 -11.69 -10.11
CA ALA A 156 9.03 -12.42 -10.43
C ALA A 156 9.54 -12.06 -11.84
N ASN A 157 10.88 -12.08 -12.02
CA ASN A 157 11.52 -11.76 -13.30
C ASN A 157 10.94 -12.56 -14.46
N ASP A 158 10.65 -13.84 -14.29
CA ASP A 158 10.07 -14.68 -15.35
C ASP A 158 8.72 -14.15 -15.85
N THR A 159 7.89 -13.62 -14.95
CA THR A 159 6.59 -13.03 -15.29
C THR A 159 6.78 -11.65 -15.92
N LEU A 160 7.62 -10.80 -15.34
CA LEU A 160 7.87 -9.46 -15.86
C LEU A 160 8.52 -9.48 -17.25
N ASN A 161 9.45 -10.41 -17.49
CA ASN A 161 10.14 -10.58 -18.78
C ASN A 161 9.23 -11.15 -19.88
N ARG A 162 8.05 -11.70 -19.52
CA ARG A 162 7.05 -12.17 -20.47
C ARG A 162 6.01 -11.12 -20.84
N MET A 163 6.03 -9.96 -20.17
CA MET A 163 5.16 -8.85 -20.51
C MET A 163 5.67 -8.22 -21.80
N ASP A 164 4.75 -8.01 -22.75
CA ASP A 164 5.05 -7.31 -24.00
C ASP A 164 4.56 -5.86 -23.93
N VAL A 165 5.30 -4.96 -24.55
CA VAL A 165 4.96 -3.54 -24.64
C VAL A 165 4.99 -3.12 -26.09
N THR A 166 3.81 -2.94 -26.68
CA THR A 166 3.65 -2.40 -28.03
C THR A 166 3.83 -0.87 -28.00
N CYS A 167 4.82 -0.34 -28.70
CA CYS A 167 5.24 1.07 -28.56
C CYS A 167 4.33 2.06 -29.29
N GLY A 168 3.39 1.59 -30.11
CA GLY A 168 2.41 2.46 -30.73
C GLY A 168 1.43 1.76 -31.69
N PRO A 169 0.47 2.52 -32.24
CA PRO A 169 -0.59 1.96 -33.09
C PRO A 169 -0.09 1.23 -34.34
N GLY A 170 1.06 1.61 -34.88
CA GLY A 170 1.63 0.98 -36.08
C GLY A 170 2.12 -0.46 -35.87
N GLU A 171 2.31 -0.87 -34.62
CA GLU A 171 2.75 -2.22 -34.24
C GLU A 171 1.57 -3.13 -33.81
N LEU A 172 0.36 -2.56 -33.73
CA LEU A 172 -0.84 -3.33 -33.41
C LEU A 172 -1.17 -4.30 -34.56
N THR A 173 -1.35 -5.56 -34.19
CA THR A 173 -1.72 -6.61 -35.14
C THR A 173 -3.19 -6.45 -35.56
N PRO A 174 -3.62 -7.09 -36.66
CA PRO A 174 -5.04 -7.12 -37.02
C PRO A 174 -5.94 -7.66 -35.90
N ALA A 175 -5.44 -8.60 -35.08
CA ALA A 175 -6.17 -9.13 -33.93
C ALA A 175 -6.36 -8.08 -32.83
N ASP A 176 -5.36 -7.24 -32.57
CA ASP A 176 -5.45 -6.15 -31.60
C ASP A 176 -6.48 -5.10 -32.04
N TRP A 177 -6.47 -4.76 -33.33
CA TRP A 177 -7.45 -3.84 -33.91
C TRP A 177 -8.88 -4.37 -33.83
N GLU A 178 -9.06 -5.66 -34.09
CA GLU A 178 -10.37 -6.30 -33.95
C GLU A 178 -10.82 -6.31 -32.48
N ALA A 179 -9.93 -6.65 -31.54
CA ALA A 179 -10.22 -6.58 -30.11
C ALA A 179 -10.59 -5.15 -29.66
N TYR A 180 -9.87 -4.14 -30.13
CA TYR A 180 -10.18 -2.73 -29.88
C TYR A 180 -11.55 -2.34 -30.45
N ARG A 181 -11.87 -2.79 -31.66
CA ARG A 181 -13.17 -2.57 -32.29
C ARG A 181 -14.30 -3.16 -31.46
N THR A 182 -14.18 -4.41 -31.02
CA THR A 182 -15.19 -5.09 -30.20
C THR A 182 -15.34 -4.46 -28.82
N THR A 183 -14.24 -4.07 -28.17
CA THR A 183 -14.26 -3.63 -26.76
C THR A 183 -14.52 -2.14 -26.57
N ILE A 184 -14.11 -1.30 -27.53
CA ILE A 184 -14.19 0.16 -27.44
C ILE A 184 -15.15 0.74 -28.49
N VAL A 185 -15.01 0.36 -29.77
CA VAL A 185 -15.76 1.02 -30.87
C VAL A 185 -17.23 0.60 -30.87
N GLU A 186 -17.53 -0.69 -30.96
CA GLU A 186 -18.92 -1.18 -31.02
C GLU A 186 -19.78 -0.76 -29.81
N PRO A 187 -19.29 -0.78 -28.56
CA PRO A 187 -20.11 -0.36 -27.43
C PRO A 187 -20.41 1.13 -27.43
N ASN A 188 -19.52 1.96 -27.98
CA ASN A 188 -19.69 3.42 -28.03
C ASN A 188 -20.53 3.88 -29.23
N THR A 189 -20.70 3.05 -30.26
CA THR A 189 -21.61 3.34 -31.38
C THR A 189 -23.06 2.92 -31.12
N ARG A 190 -23.35 2.25 -30.01
CA ARG A 190 -24.72 1.85 -29.63
C ARG A 190 -25.46 3.02 -28.95
N PRO A 191 -26.57 3.50 -29.53
CA PRO A 191 -27.29 4.66 -28.99
C PRO A 191 -27.91 4.45 -27.60
N ASN A 192 -28.23 3.20 -27.23
CA ASN A 192 -28.87 2.85 -25.95
C ASN A 192 -27.98 1.93 -25.10
N ARG A 193 -26.75 2.34 -24.79
CA ARG A 193 -25.86 1.56 -23.92
C ARG A 193 -26.36 1.56 -22.47
N SER A 194 -26.56 0.37 -21.90
CA SER A 194 -26.87 0.25 -20.47
C SER A 194 -25.64 0.56 -19.60
N PHE A 195 -25.84 1.34 -18.55
CA PHE A 195 -24.78 1.66 -17.60
C PHE A 195 -24.27 0.37 -16.93
N GLY A 196 -22.94 0.20 -16.84
CA GLY A 196 -22.34 -0.98 -16.21
C GLY A 196 -22.40 -2.28 -17.03
N ALA A 197 -22.72 -2.24 -18.33
CA ALA A 197 -22.75 -3.43 -19.20
C ALA A 197 -21.46 -4.29 -19.11
N TYR A 198 -20.29 -3.64 -19.02
CA TYR A 198 -19.00 -4.32 -18.82
C TYR A 198 -18.97 -5.19 -17.54
N ALA A 199 -19.45 -4.66 -16.42
CA ALA A 199 -19.48 -5.38 -15.15
C ALA A 199 -20.42 -6.60 -15.22
N THR A 200 -21.54 -6.47 -15.93
CA THR A 200 -22.48 -7.58 -16.16
C THR A 200 -21.86 -8.67 -17.04
N ASP A 201 -21.20 -8.30 -18.13
CA ASP A 201 -20.58 -9.27 -19.04
C ASP A 201 -19.38 -9.97 -18.39
N ALA A 202 -18.57 -9.25 -17.60
CA ALA A 202 -17.50 -9.84 -16.81
C ALA A 202 -18.03 -10.89 -15.80
N ARG A 203 -19.15 -10.59 -15.12
CA ARG A 203 -19.80 -11.54 -14.19
C ARG A 203 -20.31 -12.79 -14.92
N LYS A 204 -20.94 -12.63 -16.09
CA LYS A 204 -21.42 -13.76 -16.90
C LYS A 204 -20.27 -14.67 -17.34
N LYS A 205 -19.18 -14.10 -17.86
CA LYS A 205 -17.98 -14.85 -18.25
C LYS A 205 -17.37 -15.61 -17.08
N ARG A 206 -17.32 -14.99 -15.89
CA ARG A 206 -16.83 -15.67 -14.67
C ARG A 206 -17.70 -16.87 -14.30
N HIS A 207 -19.02 -16.71 -14.31
CA HIS A 207 -19.94 -17.83 -14.03
C HIS A 207 -19.82 -18.96 -15.04
N GLN A 208 -19.62 -18.63 -16.32
CA GLN A 208 -19.43 -19.63 -17.37
C GLN A 208 -18.13 -20.40 -17.17
N HIS A 209 -17.02 -19.72 -16.88
CA HIS A 209 -15.74 -20.35 -16.62
C HIS A 209 -15.76 -21.27 -15.38
N MET A 210 -16.46 -20.86 -14.31
CA MET A 210 -16.61 -21.71 -13.12
C MET A 210 -17.42 -22.99 -13.42
N ARG A 211 -18.47 -22.90 -14.24
CA ARG A 211 -19.25 -24.09 -14.68
C ARG A 211 -18.43 -25.02 -15.56
N GLU A 212 -17.59 -24.47 -16.44
CA GLU A 212 -16.71 -25.26 -17.29
C GLU A 212 -15.64 -26.00 -16.48
N GLN A 213 -15.14 -25.42 -15.38
CA GLN A 213 -14.21 -26.09 -14.48
C GLN A 213 -14.86 -27.18 -13.62
N GLU A 214 -16.12 -27.00 -13.21
CA GLU A 214 -16.88 -28.03 -12.47
C GLU A 214 -17.17 -29.26 -13.33
N VAL A 215 -17.50 -29.08 -14.61
CA VAL A 215 -17.77 -30.19 -15.56
C VAL A 215 -16.50 -30.97 -15.95
N MET A 216 -15.32 -30.33 -15.87
CA MET A 216 -14.03 -30.98 -16.16
C MET A 216 -13.39 -31.69 -14.95
N ALA A 217 -14.01 -31.55 -13.76
CA ALA A 217 -13.56 -32.17 -12.52
C ALA A 217 -14.38 -33.42 -12.12
N GLU A 218 -15.45 -33.73 -12.85
CA GLU A 218 -16.20 -35.00 -12.81
C GLU A 218 -15.66 -36.02 -13.83
#